data_AF-Q82V59-F1
#
_entry.id   AF-Q82V59-F1
#
_cell.length_a   1.000
_cell.length_b   1.000
_cell.length_c   1.000
_cell.angle_alpha   90.00
_cell.angle_beta   90.00
_cell.angle_gamma   90.00
#
_symmetry.space_group_name_H-M   'P 1'
#
loop_
_entity.id
_entity.type
_entity.pdbx_description
1 polymer ?
#
loop_
_entity_poly.entity_id
_entity_poly.type
_entity_poly.pdbx_seq_one_letter_code
_entity_poly.pdbx_strand_id
1 'polypeptide(L)' 'MTHHTEVFEGGTIDIEDDTSLTINGKEISYVHDAVKNKWSSRYLPYTQYDSLLDLARAIIRDTVEFSGVKE' A
#
# COMPACT_ATOMS: atom_id res chain seq x y z
N MET A 1 -19.53 -0.01 -0.75
CA MET A 1 -18.54 1.05 -0.95
C MET A 1 -17.74 1.13 0.33
N THR A 2 -16.61 0.43 0.35
CA THR A 2 -15.71 0.42 1.50
C THR A 2 -14.56 1.37 1.15
N HIS A 3 -14.54 2.52 1.80
CA HIS A 3 -13.45 3.48 1.71
C HIS A 3 -12.68 3.42 3.01
N HIS A 4 -11.38 3.18 2.92
CA HIS A 4 -10.51 3.10 4.08
C HIS A 4 -9.37 4.11 3.94
N THR A 5 -9.35 5.11 4.81
CA THR A 5 -8.28 6.11 4.88
C THR A 5 -7.62 6.04 6.24
N GLU A 6 -6.29 5.89 6.28
CA GLU A 6 -5.48 5.85 7.50
C GLU A 6 -4.18 6.63 7.28
N VAL A 7 -3.67 7.30 8.32
CA VAL A 7 -2.32 7.89 8.29
C VAL A 7 -1.37 6.97 9.06
N PHE A 8 -0.30 6.52 8.41
CA PHE A 8 0.69 5.60 8.97
C PHE A 8 2.11 6.14 8.74
N GLU A 9 2.92 6.25 9.80
CA GLU A 9 4.32 6.75 9.74
C GLU A 9 4.53 8.03 8.91
N GLY A 10 3.52 8.93 8.94
CA GLY A 10 3.53 10.19 8.20
C GLY A 10 3.14 10.09 6.72
N GLY A 11 2.79 8.90 6.23
CA GLY A 11 2.16 8.69 4.94
C GLY A 11 0.65 8.47 5.05
N THR A 12 -0.13 9.07 4.16
CA THR A 12 -1.59 8.86 4.11
C THR A 12 -1.93 7.69 3.18
N ILE A 13 -2.50 6.62 3.72
CA ILE A 13 -3.04 5.48 2.98
C ILE A 13 -4.52 5.76 2.68
N ASP A 14 -4.90 5.61 1.42
CA ASP A 14 -6.28 5.70 0.96
C ASP A 14 -6.60 4.50 0.08
N ILE A 15 -7.58 3.69 0.47
CA ILE A 15 -8.01 2.49 -0.24
C ILE A 15 -9.48 2.68 -0.61
N GLU A 16 -9.73 2.82 -1.90
CA GLU A 16 -11.08 2.93 -2.45
C GLU A 16 -11.51 1.59 -3.05
N ASP A 17 -12.59 1.03 -2.51
CA ASP A 17 -13.29 -0.17 -2.99
C ASP A 17 -12.39 -1.40 -3.21
N ASP A 18 -11.31 -1.52 -2.43
CA ASP A 18 -10.29 -2.59 -2.54
C ASP A 18 -9.66 -2.71 -3.96
N THR A 19 -9.85 -1.70 -4.79
CA THR A 19 -9.44 -1.67 -6.21
C THR A 19 -8.46 -0.55 -6.52
N SER A 20 -8.47 0.51 -5.72
CA SER A 20 -7.52 1.62 -5.83
C SER A 20 -6.80 1.82 -4.51
N LEU A 21 -5.47 1.70 -4.54
CA LEU A 21 -4.60 2.01 -3.41
C LEU A 21 -3.85 3.29 -3.74
N THR A 22 -3.98 4.30 -2.88
CA THR A 22 -3.32 5.58 -3.01
C THR A 22 -2.51 5.85 -1.75
N ILE A 23 -1.24 6.22 -1.88
CA ILE A 23 -0.37 6.57 -0.75
C ILE A 23 0.16 7.98 -0.95
N ASN A 24 -0.06 8.88 0.01
CA ASN A 24 0.24 10.31 -0.09
C ASN A 24 -0.32 10.98 -1.36
N GLY A 25 -1.48 10.53 -1.84
CA GLY A 25 -2.08 11.02 -3.07
C GLY A 25 -1.43 10.50 -4.36
N LYS A 26 -0.47 9.57 -4.28
CA LYS A 26 0.04 8.82 -5.44
C LYS A 26 -0.64 7.45 -5.52
N GLU A 27 -1.19 7.12 -6.68
CA GLU A 27 -1.75 5.80 -6.95
C GLU A 27 -0.64 4.75 -7.00
N ILE A 28 -0.86 3.64 -6.30
CA ILE A 28 0.05 2.51 -6.19
C ILE A 28 -0.54 1.34 -6.95
N SER A 29 0.13 0.95 -8.03
CA SER A 29 -0.22 -0.27 -8.74
C SER A 29 0.19 -1.50 -7.92
N TYR A 30 -0.73 -2.44 -7.79
CA TYR A 30 -0.51 -3.73 -7.14
C TYR A 30 -0.99 -4.88 -8.01
N VAL A 31 -0.50 -6.07 -7.71
CA VAL A 31 -0.88 -7.33 -8.32
C VAL A 31 -1.46 -8.21 -7.22
N HIS A 32 -2.71 -8.60 -7.39
CA HIS A 32 -3.37 -9.58 -6.55
C HIS A 32 -3.20 -10.98 -7.15
N ASP A 33 -2.48 -11.83 -6.44
CA ASP A 33 -2.24 -13.21 -6.80
C ASP A 33 -3.34 -14.09 -6.20
N ALA A 34 -4.39 -14.34 -6.98
CA ALA A 34 -5.59 -15.06 -6.51
C ALA A 34 -5.30 -16.51 -6.07
N VAL A 35 -4.22 -17.13 -6.58
CA VAL A 35 -3.81 -18.50 -6.22
C VAL A 35 -3.31 -18.55 -4.78
N LYS A 36 -2.55 -17.53 -4.37
CA LYS A 36 -2.02 -17.42 -3.01
C LYS A 36 -2.89 -16.56 -2.09
N ASN A 37 -3.87 -15.86 -2.67
CA ASN A 37 -4.66 -14.82 -2.01
C ASN A 37 -3.74 -13.77 -1.37
N LYS A 38 -2.76 -13.29 -2.14
CA LYS A 38 -1.76 -12.32 -1.67
C LYS A 38 -1.65 -11.12 -2.59
N TRP A 39 -1.30 -9.98 -2.02
CA TRP A 39 -1.06 -8.74 -2.73
C TRP A 39 0.44 -8.44 -2.79
N SER A 40 0.89 -7.95 -3.92
CA SER A 40 2.28 -7.53 -4.14
C SER A 40 2.27 -6.22 -4.93
N SER A 41 3.31 -5.40 -4.83
CA SER A 41 3.41 -4.18 -5.62
C SER A 41 4.74 -4.13 -6.35
N ARG A 42 4.82 -3.29 -7.37
CA ARG A 42 6.08 -3.02 -8.07
C ARG A 42 7.17 -2.47 -7.14
N TYR A 43 6.78 -1.78 -6.07
CA TYR A 43 7.72 -1.30 -5.05
C TYR A 43 8.27 -2.45 -4.19
N LEU A 44 7.48 -3.50 -3.98
CA LEU A 44 7.83 -4.66 -3.15
C LEU A 44 7.54 -5.97 -3.90
N PRO A 45 8.29 -6.27 -4.97
CA PRO A 45 7.99 -7.40 -5.84
C PRO A 45 8.30 -8.77 -5.21
N TYR A 46 9.16 -8.79 -4.19
CA TYR A 46 9.58 -10.02 -3.51
C TYR A 46 8.76 -10.32 -2.25
N THR A 47 7.91 -9.39 -1.81
CA THR A 47 7.12 -9.55 -0.59
C THR A 47 5.64 -9.58 -0.93
N GLN A 48 4.97 -10.61 -0.44
CA GLN A 48 3.56 -10.85 -0.64
C GLN A 48 2.83 -10.64 0.68
N TYR A 49 1.74 -9.88 0.63
CA TYR A 49 0.98 -9.44 1.79
C TYR A 49 -0.41 -10.06 1.80
N ASP A 50 -1.03 -10.17 2.97
CA ASP A 50 -2.39 -10.72 3.17
C ASP A 50 -3.49 -9.68 2.99
N SER A 51 -3.16 -8.41 2.81
CA SER A 51 -4.14 -7.34 2.60
C SER A 51 -3.49 -6.14 1.93
N LEU A 52 -4.28 -5.33 1.22
CA LEU A 52 -3.83 -4.06 0.65
C LEU A 52 -3.27 -3.10 1.70
N LEU A 53 -3.86 -3.10 2.90
CA LEU A 53 -3.38 -2.27 4.02
C LEU A 53 -1.95 -2.63 4.44
N ASP A 54 -1.65 -3.93 4.52
CA ASP A 54 -0.33 -4.42 4.95
C ASP A 54 0.73 -4.11 3.87
N LEU A 55 0.35 -4.28 2.60
CA LEU A 55 1.15 -3.81 1.46
C LEU A 55 1.41 -2.31 1.53
N ALA A 56 0.37 -1.49 1.78
CA ALA A 56 0.51 -0.04 1.84
C ALA A 56 1.42 0.42 2.98
N ARG A 57 1.26 -0.15 4.17
CA ARG A 57 2.13 0.11 5.32
C ARG A 57 3.58 -0.28 5.03
N ALA A 58 3.79 -1.43 4.39
CA ALA A 58 5.12 -1.85 4.01
C ALA A 58 5.75 -0.93 2.97
N ILE A 59 4.98 -0.43 1.98
CA ILE A 59 5.49 0.55 1.01
C ILE A 59 5.91 1.84 1.71
N ILE A 60 5.10 2.35 2.64
CA ILE A 60 5.46 3.54 3.43
C ILE A 60 6.74 3.33 4.23
N ARG A 61 6.92 2.13 4.79
CA ARG A 61 8.08 1.80 5.62
C ARG A 61 9.36 1.56 4.81
N ASP A 62 9.25 0.88 3.67
CA ASP A 62 10.38 0.48 2.84
C ASP A 62 10.79 1.57 1.85
N THR A 63 9.85 2.43 1.46
CA THR A 63 10.07 3.50 0.50
C THR A 63 10.05 4.86 1.19
N VAL A 64 11.22 5.47 1.32
CA VAL A 64 11.40 6.82 1.92
C VAL A 64 10.55 7.89 1.23
N GLU A 65 10.24 7.75 -0.07
CA GLU A 65 9.34 8.67 -0.79
C GLU A 65 7.93 8.78 -0.19
N PHE A 66 7.49 7.72 0.51
CA PHE A 66 6.18 7.65 1.13
C PHE A 66 6.24 7.75 2.66
N SER A 67 7.43 7.52 3.24
CA SER A 67 7.67 7.69 4.66
C SER A 67 7.73 9.17 5.03
N GLY A 68 7.08 9.56 6.12
CA GLY A 68 7.19 10.92 6.66
C GLY A 68 8.52 11.19 7.35
N VAL A 69 9.48 10.26 7.31
CA VAL A 69 10.81 10.40 7.90
C VAL A 69 11.61 11.39 7.05
N LYS A 70 11.53 12.65 7.46
CA LYS A 70 12.41 13.72 7.01
C LYS A 70 13.83 13.41 7.50
N GLU A 71 14.77 13.18 6.59
CA GLU A 71 16.22 13.14 6.89
C GLU A 71 16.68 14.39 7.65
#